data_AF-A0A7Y7C342-F1
#
_entry.id   AF-A0A7Y7C342-F1
#
_cell.length_a   1.000
_cell.length_b   1.000
_cell.length_c   1.000
_cell.angle_alpha   90.00
_cell.angle_beta   90.00
_cell.angle_gamma   90.00
#
_symmetry.space_group_name_H-M   'P 1'
#
loop_
_entity.id
_entity.type
_entity.pdbx_description
1 polymer ?
#
loop_
_entity_poly.entity_id
_entity_poly.type
_entity_poly.pdbx_seq_one_letter_code
_entity_poly.pdbx_strand_id
1 'polypeptide(L)'
;MLRSAAPRSSLLLPLATVLVALGALLAAPPAWADKPAKPTSKPVDRHYIRKVLPSKFPAKDKNTVIESRVDVSRDVKEINEGKAKQGNASGTVTWTLNKRTYGAHSNGTLFPIRGAGFHELNRGAYKALEVYNKFKDTPRAKEIMDKIGIPPADRKAALKAHKAG
;
A
#
# COMPACT_ATOMS: atom_id res chain seq x y z
N MET A 1 -79.57 -24.81 -13.33
CA MET A 1 -78.12 -24.93 -13.01
C MET A 1 -77.35 -23.97 -13.91
N LEU A 2 -76.63 -23.03 -13.31
CA LEU A 2 -76.03 -21.84 -13.93
C LEU A 2 -74.86 -22.15 -14.88
N ARG A 3 -74.86 -21.55 -16.08
CA ARG A 3 -73.71 -21.26 -16.98
C ARG A 3 -74.16 -20.12 -17.92
N SER A 4 -73.41 -19.10 -18.33
CA SER A 4 -72.02 -18.71 -18.16
C SER A 4 -71.90 -17.21 -18.45
N ALA A 5 -70.87 -16.57 -17.93
CA ALA A 5 -70.66 -15.12 -17.91
C ALA A 5 -69.93 -14.55 -19.14
N ALA A 6 -70.22 -13.28 -19.40
CA ALA A 6 -69.62 -12.19 -20.20
C ALA A 6 -68.27 -12.36 -20.96
N PRO A 7 -68.07 -11.60 -22.06
CA PRO A 7 -66.83 -11.59 -22.85
C PRO A 7 -65.74 -10.74 -22.18
N ARG A 8 -64.46 -11.15 -22.31
CA ARG A 8 -63.31 -10.35 -21.86
C ARG A 8 -62.61 -9.70 -23.04
N SER A 9 -62.59 -8.37 -22.96
CA SER A 9 -61.89 -7.43 -23.82
C SER A 9 -60.36 -7.64 -23.78
N SER A 10 -59.77 -7.53 -24.96
CA SER A 10 -58.34 -7.48 -25.26
C SER A 10 -57.68 -6.20 -24.73
N LEU A 11 -56.65 -6.36 -23.89
CA LEU A 11 -55.71 -5.30 -23.54
C LEU A 11 -54.31 -5.68 -24.03
N LEU A 12 -53.93 -5.06 -25.15
CA LEU A 12 -52.55 -4.93 -25.60
C LEU A 12 -51.80 -4.06 -24.59
N LEU A 13 -50.74 -4.60 -23.98
CA LEU A 13 -49.77 -3.83 -23.19
C LEU A 13 -48.79 -3.13 -24.15
N PRO A 14 -48.49 -1.84 -23.98
CA PRO A 14 -47.48 -1.18 -24.79
C PRO A 14 -46.09 -1.61 -24.34
N LEU A 15 -45.23 -1.91 -25.31
CA LEU A 15 -43.80 -2.14 -25.14
C LEU A 15 -43.16 -0.89 -24.51
N ALA A 16 -42.80 -0.96 -23.24
CA ALA A 16 -42.03 0.09 -22.58
C ALA A 16 -40.56 -0.03 -23.03
N THR A 17 -40.14 0.93 -23.84
CA THR A 17 -38.74 1.16 -24.23
C THR A 17 -37.89 1.42 -22.98
N VAL A 18 -37.05 0.46 -22.58
CA VAL A 18 -36.03 0.66 -21.55
C VAL A 18 -34.82 1.32 -22.20
N LEU A 19 -34.69 2.63 -22.04
CA LEU A 19 -33.50 3.39 -22.41
C LEU A 19 -32.47 3.25 -21.28
N VAL A 20 -31.47 2.37 -21.46
CA VAL A 20 -30.32 2.29 -20.54
C VAL A 20 -29.37 3.45 -20.85
N ALA A 21 -29.54 4.56 -20.16
CA ALA A 21 -28.55 5.62 -20.13
C ALA A 21 -27.37 5.17 -19.27
N LEU A 22 -26.31 4.67 -19.91
CA LEU A 22 -25.02 4.41 -19.27
C LEU A 22 -24.33 5.76 -19.01
N GLY A 23 -24.78 6.45 -17.97
CA GLY A 23 -24.12 7.65 -17.46
C GLY A 23 -22.78 7.24 -16.84
N ALA A 24 -21.68 7.60 -17.50
CA ALA A 24 -20.36 7.59 -16.89
C ALA A 24 -20.39 8.54 -15.69
N LEU A 25 -20.64 7.97 -14.50
CA LEU A 25 -20.55 8.68 -13.24
C LEU A 25 -19.07 9.01 -13.01
N LEU A 26 -18.63 10.15 -13.54
CA LEU A 26 -17.43 10.85 -13.09
C LEU A 26 -17.71 11.27 -11.65
N ALA A 27 -17.55 10.33 -10.71
CA ALA A 27 -17.63 10.62 -9.30
C ALA A 27 -16.63 11.75 -9.01
N ALA A 28 -17.15 12.90 -8.61
CA ALA A 28 -16.31 13.99 -8.14
C ALA A 28 -15.33 13.43 -7.09
N PRO A 29 -14.04 13.83 -7.13
CA PRO A 29 -13.09 13.36 -6.15
C PRO A 29 -13.67 13.66 -4.76
N PRO A 30 -13.57 12.71 -3.83
CA PRO A 30 -14.22 12.86 -2.52
C PRO A 30 -13.67 14.09 -1.81
N ALA A 31 -14.46 14.73 -0.93
CA ALA A 31 -14.13 16.02 -0.29
C ALA A 31 -12.83 16.06 0.54
N TRP A 32 -12.11 14.95 0.65
CA TRP A 32 -10.80 14.79 1.31
C TRP A 32 -9.63 14.69 0.31
N ALA A 33 -9.89 14.92 -0.97
CA ALA A 33 -8.94 14.88 -2.07
C ALA A 33 -8.10 16.18 -2.13
N ASP A 34 -7.09 16.26 -1.27
CA ASP A 34 -6.15 17.38 -1.30
C ASP A 34 -4.95 17.06 -2.20
N LYS A 35 -4.63 17.99 -3.11
CA LYS A 35 -3.38 17.91 -3.87
C LYS A 35 -2.22 18.36 -2.97
N PRO A 36 -1.08 17.65 -3.00
CA PRO A 36 0.13 18.11 -2.32
C PRO A 36 0.51 19.54 -2.78
N ALA A 37 0.82 20.43 -1.83
CA ALA A 37 1.28 21.79 -2.13
C ALA A 37 2.57 21.80 -2.99
N LYS A 38 3.40 20.77 -2.85
CA LYS A 38 4.52 20.46 -3.75
C LYS A 38 4.36 19.02 -4.22
N PRO A 39 4.64 18.71 -5.50
CA PRO A 39 4.58 17.35 -6.00
C PRO A 39 5.43 16.41 -5.12
N THR A 40 4.83 15.29 -4.74
CA THR A 40 5.51 14.26 -3.98
C THR A 40 6.39 13.42 -4.89
N SER A 41 7.50 12.91 -4.33
CA SER A 41 8.41 12.01 -5.03
C SER A 41 8.50 10.65 -4.35
N LYS A 42 8.93 9.63 -5.10
CA LYS A 42 9.09 8.27 -4.58
C LYS A 42 10.04 8.22 -3.36
N PRO A 43 9.86 7.23 -2.45
CA PRO A 43 10.85 6.94 -1.44
C PRO A 43 12.22 6.63 -2.03
N VAL A 44 13.26 7.03 -1.29
CA VAL A 44 14.64 6.69 -1.63
C VAL A 44 14.86 5.17 -1.58
N ASP A 45 15.81 4.69 -2.40
CA ASP A 45 16.01 3.27 -2.68
C ASP A 45 16.16 2.40 -1.42
N ARG A 46 16.76 2.89 -0.34
CA ARG A 46 16.92 2.14 0.92
C ARG A 46 15.59 1.71 1.58
N HIS A 47 14.45 2.21 1.12
CA HIS A 47 13.13 1.75 1.57
C HIS A 47 12.63 0.50 0.83
N TYR A 48 13.31 0.00 -0.19
CA TYR A 48 12.88 -1.20 -0.91
C TYR A 48 13.61 -2.43 -0.38
N ILE A 49 12.89 -3.54 -0.18
CA ILE A 49 13.43 -4.75 0.47
C ILE A 49 14.76 -5.18 -0.15
N ARG A 50 14.86 -5.22 -1.49
CA ARG A 50 16.08 -5.67 -2.21
C ARG A 50 17.23 -4.67 -2.21
N LYS A 51 17.01 -3.45 -1.74
CA LYS A 51 18.00 -2.38 -1.64
C LYS A 51 18.52 -2.20 -0.21
N VAL A 52 17.97 -2.93 0.75
CA VAL A 52 18.50 -2.99 2.12
C VAL A 52 19.76 -3.84 2.12
N LEU A 53 20.91 -3.18 2.15
CA LEU A 53 22.24 -3.79 2.19
C LEU A 53 22.97 -3.35 3.47
N PRO A 54 23.97 -4.13 3.94
CA PRO A 54 24.77 -3.75 5.09
C PRO A 54 25.31 -2.33 4.96
N SER A 55 24.96 -1.48 5.91
CA SER A 55 25.32 -0.06 5.93
C SER A 55 26.35 0.24 7.02
N LYS A 56 27.19 1.25 6.80
CA LYS A 56 28.05 1.82 7.84
C LYS A 56 27.25 2.61 8.89
N PHE A 57 26.05 3.07 8.51
CA PHE A 57 25.19 3.84 9.41
C PHE A 57 24.34 2.91 10.27
N PRO A 58 24.13 3.24 11.56
CA PRO A 58 23.29 2.44 12.43
C PRO A 58 21.84 2.42 11.92
N ALA A 59 21.24 1.23 11.86
CA ALA A 59 19.81 1.07 11.61
C ALA A 59 18.99 1.84 12.66
N LYS A 60 17.85 2.42 12.26
CA LYS A 60 16.96 3.13 13.19
C LYS A 60 16.16 2.16 14.05
N ASP A 61 15.52 2.65 15.11
CA ASP A 61 14.68 1.81 15.97
C ASP A 61 13.44 1.28 15.26
N LYS A 62 12.85 2.08 14.37
CA LYS A 62 11.73 1.71 13.51
C LYS A 62 12.08 1.98 12.05
N ASN A 63 11.92 0.96 11.22
CA ASN A 63 12.17 1.01 9.78
C ASN A 63 10.97 0.42 9.06
N THR A 64 10.62 0.95 7.90
CA THR A 64 9.60 0.34 7.03
C THR A 64 10.19 0.11 5.66
N VAL A 65 10.02 -1.11 5.14
CA VAL A 65 10.53 -1.54 3.84
C VAL A 65 9.39 -1.98 2.91
N ILE A 66 9.60 -1.82 1.61
CA ILE A 66 8.60 -1.96 0.55
C ILE A 66 8.90 -3.21 -0.28
N GLU A 67 7.89 -4.05 -0.48
CA GLU A 67 7.93 -5.21 -1.36
C GLU A 67 8.12 -4.80 -2.84
N SER A 68 8.85 -5.61 -3.60
CA SER A 68 9.15 -5.31 -5.02
C SER A 68 7.90 -5.27 -5.92
N ARG A 69 6.81 -5.92 -5.52
CA ARG A 69 5.54 -5.92 -6.26
C ARG A 69 4.71 -4.65 -6.08
N VAL A 70 5.08 -3.75 -5.18
CA VAL A 70 4.32 -2.51 -4.94
C VAL A 70 4.69 -1.48 -6.01
N ASP A 71 3.69 -1.07 -6.81
CA ASP A 71 3.85 0.02 -7.78
C ASP A 71 3.77 1.38 -7.08
N VAL A 72 4.89 1.78 -6.47
CA VAL A 72 5.03 3.07 -5.78
C VAL A 72 4.92 4.24 -6.77
N SER A 73 5.34 4.07 -8.03
CA SER A 73 5.24 5.11 -9.05
C SER A 73 3.78 5.48 -9.31
N ARG A 74 2.90 4.47 -9.40
CA ARG A 74 1.46 4.69 -9.49
C ARG A 74 0.91 5.37 -8.24
N ASP A 75 1.32 4.96 -7.05
CA ASP A 75 0.85 5.62 -5.82
C ASP A 75 1.25 7.10 -5.77
N VAL A 76 2.49 7.43 -6.12
CA VAL A 76 2.98 8.82 -6.19
C VAL A 76 2.15 9.63 -7.19
N LYS A 77 1.85 9.06 -8.37
CA LYS A 77 1.00 9.70 -9.38
C LYS A 77 -0.40 9.96 -8.83
N GLU A 78 -1.02 8.97 -8.20
CA GLU A 78 -2.37 9.08 -7.62
C GLU A 78 -2.40 10.09 -6.46
N ILE A 79 -1.37 10.15 -5.61
CA ILE A 79 -1.21 11.18 -4.58
C ILE A 79 -1.14 12.58 -5.21
N ASN A 80 -0.30 12.76 -6.23
CA ASN A 80 -0.13 14.06 -6.91
C ASN A 80 -1.38 14.50 -7.69
N GLU A 81 -2.23 13.54 -8.09
CA GLU A 81 -3.55 13.81 -8.67
C GLU A 81 -4.62 14.17 -7.63
N GLY A 82 -4.30 14.11 -6.33
CA GLY A 82 -5.22 14.38 -5.23
C GLY A 82 -6.12 13.20 -4.86
N LYS A 83 -5.80 11.97 -5.27
CA LYS A 83 -6.64 10.78 -5.00
C LYS A 83 -6.39 10.14 -3.63
N ALA A 84 -5.39 10.61 -2.90
CA ALA A 84 -5.02 10.09 -1.60
C ALA A 84 -5.67 10.89 -0.46
N LYS A 85 -5.98 10.22 0.64
CA LYS A 85 -6.41 10.88 1.87
C LYS A 85 -5.22 11.52 2.55
N GLN A 86 -5.23 12.84 2.68
CA GLN A 86 -4.27 13.56 3.50
C GLN A 86 -4.56 13.37 4.99
N GLY A 87 -3.52 13.31 5.81
CA GLY A 87 -3.62 13.32 7.26
C GLY A 87 -2.37 13.92 7.91
N ASN A 88 -2.36 13.97 9.23
CA ASN A 88 -1.20 14.39 10.02
C ASN A 88 -0.91 13.35 11.10
N ALA A 89 0.35 12.94 11.22
CA ALA A 89 0.82 12.07 12.28
C ALA A 89 2.01 12.75 12.97
N SER A 90 1.79 13.25 14.19
CA SER A 90 2.83 13.89 15.02
C SER A 90 3.61 14.98 14.26
N GLY A 91 2.90 15.86 13.55
CA GLY A 91 3.50 16.95 12.77
C GLY A 91 3.98 16.55 11.37
N THR A 92 3.88 15.27 10.99
CA THR A 92 4.22 14.80 9.64
C THR A 92 2.98 14.72 8.77
N VAL A 93 3.02 15.32 7.57
CA VAL A 93 1.99 15.12 6.55
C VAL A 93 2.02 13.68 6.07
N THR A 94 0.85 13.05 6.05
CA THR A 94 0.69 11.66 5.62
C THR A 94 -0.29 11.54 4.45
N TRP A 95 -0.05 10.56 3.59
CA TRP A 95 -0.87 10.24 2.44
C TRP A 95 -1.29 8.80 2.50
N THR A 96 -2.61 8.53 2.48
CA THR A 96 -3.16 7.18 2.52
C THR A 96 -3.99 6.87 1.28
N LEU A 97 -3.59 5.83 0.56
CA LEU A 97 -4.27 5.29 -0.63
C LEU A 97 -3.91 3.82 -0.78
N ASN A 98 -4.72 3.03 -1.48
CA ASN A 98 -4.41 1.62 -1.80
C ASN A 98 -3.98 0.77 -0.57
N LYS A 99 -4.56 1.04 0.60
CA LYS A 99 -4.24 0.42 1.91
C LYS A 99 -2.78 0.63 2.35
N ARG A 100 -2.13 1.69 1.88
CA ARG A 100 -0.76 2.12 2.23
C ARG A 100 -0.77 3.53 2.77
N THR A 101 0.05 3.78 3.78
CA THR A 101 0.26 5.11 4.36
C THR A 101 1.72 5.48 4.21
N TYR A 102 1.95 6.65 3.62
CA TYR A 102 3.24 7.29 3.46
C TYR A 102 3.32 8.52 4.37
N GLY A 103 4.50 8.83 4.87
CA GLY A 103 4.83 10.16 5.38
C GLY A 103 5.54 10.95 4.29
N ALA A 104 5.49 12.27 4.37
CA ALA A 104 6.23 13.16 3.50
C ALA A 104 7.30 13.93 4.29
N HIS A 105 8.53 13.94 3.80
CA HIS A 105 9.54 14.90 4.25
C HIS A 105 9.17 16.32 3.80
N SER A 106 9.78 17.35 4.41
CA SER A 106 9.54 18.75 4.07
C SER A 106 9.82 19.10 2.60
N ASN A 107 10.65 18.31 1.92
CA ASN A 107 10.96 18.44 0.50
C ASN A 107 9.98 17.67 -0.43
N GLY A 108 8.95 17.02 0.11
CA GLY A 108 7.96 16.24 -0.64
C GLY A 108 8.37 14.79 -0.93
N THR A 109 9.57 14.35 -0.57
CA THR A 109 9.97 12.94 -0.70
C THR A 109 9.18 12.09 0.27
N LEU A 110 8.50 11.07 -0.26
CA LEU A 110 7.72 10.14 0.55
C LEU A 110 8.62 9.14 1.28
N PHE A 111 8.14 8.63 2.41
CA PHE A 111 8.70 7.46 3.07
C PHE A 111 7.56 6.53 3.52
N PRO A 112 7.74 5.20 3.45
CA PRO A 112 6.69 4.27 3.86
C PRO A 112 6.51 4.33 5.38
N ILE A 113 5.26 4.32 5.85
CA ILE A 113 4.94 4.17 7.28
C ILE A 113 4.41 2.77 7.54
N ARG A 114 3.31 2.39 6.88
CA ARG A 114 2.62 1.10 7.09
C ARG A 114 1.65 0.77 5.95
N GLY A 115 1.22 -0.48 5.86
CA GLY A 115 0.14 -0.91 4.97
C GLY A 115 0.48 -2.08 4.05
N ALA A 116 -0.40 -2.35 3.09
CA ALA A 116 -0.30 -3.50 2.20
C ALA A 116 1.00 -3.46 1.37
N GLY A 117 1.83 -4.49 1.52
CA GLY A 117 3.14 -4.59 0.86
C GLY A 117 4.28 -3.87 1.57
N PHE A 118 4.04 -3.33 2.77
CA PHE A 118 5.07 -2.74 3.63
C PHE A 118 5.34 -3.64 4.84
N HIS A 119 6.61 -3.70 5.26
CA HIS A 119 7.03 -4.43 6.46
C HIS A 119 7.65 -3.45 7.45
N GLU A 120 7.01 -3.28 8.60
CA GLU A 120 7.55 -2.53 9.73
C GLU A 120 8.53 -3.44 10.50
N LEU A 121 9.79 -3.02 10.55
CA LEU A 121 10.90 -3.75 11.15
C LEU A 121 11.52 -2.91 12.26
N ASN A 122 11.75 -3.53 13.42
CA ASN A 122 12.59 -2.94 14.44
C ASN A 122 14.07 -2.96 14.00
N ARG A 123 14.95 -2.39 14.83
CA ARG A 123 16.40 -2.35 14.57
C ARG A 123 17.01 -3.72 14.29
N GLY A 124 16.68 -4.74 15.09
CA GLY A 124 17.25 -6.08 14.95
C GLY A 124 16.74 -6.80 13.70
N ALA A 125 15.46 -6.68 13.38
CA ALA A 125 14.87 -7.25 12.17
C ALA A 125 15.40 -6.57 10.90
N TYR A 126 15.62 -5.26 10.93
CA TYR A 126 16.24 -4.56 9.80
C TYR A 126 17.69 -5.04 9.56
N LYS A 127 18.48 -5.22 10.63
CA LYS A 127 19.83 -5.80 10.52
C LYS A 127 19.79 -7.25 9.99
N ALA A 128 18.84 -8.07 10.44
CA ALA A 128 18.67 -9.41 9.90
C ALA A 128 18.32 -9.39 8.40
N LEU A 129 17.52 -8.40 7.95
CA LEU A 129 17.20 -8.24 6.54
C LEU A 129 18.46 -7.93 5.69
N GLU A 130 19.37 -7.09 6.19
CA GLU A 130 20.67 -6.85 5.54
C GLU A 130 21.46 -8.15 5.37
N VAL A 131 21.49 -9.00 6.40
CA VAL A 131 22.16 -10.31 6.36
C VAL A 131 21.50 -11.24 5.36
N TYR A 132 20.16 -11.39 5.38
CA TYR A 132 19.45 -12.24 4.43
C TYR A 132 19.58 -11.75 2.99
N ASN A 133 19.58 -10.44 2.75
CA ASN A 133 19.77 -9.93 1.39
C ASN A 133 21.16 -10.23 0.84
N LYS A 134 22.19 -10.24 1.70
CA LYS A 134 23.56 -10.56 1.31
C LYS A 134 23.84 -12.06 1.20
N PHE A 135 23.37 -12.85 2.16
CA PHE A 135 23.75 -14.26 2.30
C PHE A 135 22.60 -15.25 2.06
N LYS A 136 21.40 -14.76 1.76
CA LYS A 136 20.15 -15.54 1.66
C LYS A 136 19.84 -16.28 2.98
N ASP A 137 18.81 -17.10 2.98
CA ASP A 137 18.44 -17.95 4.12
C ASP A 137 19.36 -19.17 4.19
N THR A 138 20.60 -18.96 4.65
CA THR A 138 21.66 -19.97 4.68
C THR A 138 22.18 -20.20 6.10
N PRO A 139 22.86 -21.33 6.38
CA PRO A 139 23.54 -21.55 7.66
C PRO A 139 24.51 -20.42 8.01
N ARG A 140 25.19 -19.85 7.01
CA ARG A 140 26.08 -18.70 7.19
C ARG A 140 25.34 -17.46 7.70
N ALA A 141 24.15 -17.17 7.16
CA ALA A 141 23.32 -16.07 7.66
C ALA A 141 22.94 -16.30 9.13
N LYS A 142 22.58 -17.54 9.49
CA LYS A 142 22.26 -17.92 10.87
C LYS A 142 23.45 -17.70 11.81
N GLU A 143 24.64 -18.17 11.46
CA GLU A 143 25.86 -17.96 12.25
C GLU A 143 26.17 -16.48 12.48
N ILE A 144 26.03 -15.65 11.43
CA ILE A 144 26.25 -14.21 11.53
C ILE A 144 25.26 -13.62 12.53
N MET A 145 23.97 -13.92 12.37
CA MET A 145 22.91 -13.41 13.26
C MET A 145 23.07 -13.89 14.71
N ASP A 146 23.58 -15.11 14.92
CA ASP A 146 23.95 -15.64 16.24
C ASP A 146 25.08 -14.79 16.86
N LYS A 147 26.16 -14.53 16.11
CA LYS A 147 27.30 -13.72 16.58
C LYS A 147 26.93 -12.27 16.91
N ILE A 148 26.04 -11.65 16.12
CA ILE A 148 25.60 -10.27 16.37
C ILE A 148 24.37 -10.19 17.30
N GLY A 149 23.94 -11.31 17.88
CA GLY A 149 22.92 -11.35 18.92
C GLY A 149 21.51 -10.97 18.47
N ILE A 150 21.12 -11.24 17.22
CA ILE A 150 19.76 -10.92 16.76
C ILE A 150 18.76 -11.95 17.34
N PRO A 151 17.69 -11.53 18.04
CA PRO A 151 16.68 -12.43 18.60
C PRO A 151 15.89 -13.21 17.54
N PRO A 152 15.39 -14.43 17.83
CA PRO A 152 14.62 -15.22 16.87
C PRO A 152 13.39 -14.52 16.27
N ALA A 153 12.69 -13.71 17.08
CA ALA A 153 11.52 -12.94 16.61
C ALA A 153 11.88 -11.96 15.49
N ASP A 154 13.01 -11.27 15.63
CA ASP A 154 13.51 -10.30 14.66
C ASP A 154 13.94 -11.00 13.36
N ARG A 155 14.60 -12.16 13.48
CA ARG A 155 14.97 -12.98 12.30
C ARG A 155 13.73 -13.46 11.54
N LYS A 156 12.67 -13.84 12.26
CA LYS A 156 11.40 -14.26 11.65
C LYS A 156 10.74 -13.11 10.90
N ALA A 157 10.67 -11.92 11.49
CA ALA A 157 10.14 -10.73 10.84
C ALA A 157 10.94 -10.35 9.59
N ALA A 158 12.28 -10.37 9.69
CA ALA A 158 13.18 -10.10 8.58
C ALA A 158 13.06 -11.13 7.45
N LEU A 159 12.95 -12.42 7.77
CA LEU A 159 12.80 -13.48 6.78
C LEU A 159 11.47 -13.37 6.04
N LYS A 160 10.40 -12.99 6.73
CA LYS A 160 9.10 -12.68 6.11
C LYS A 160 9.24 -11.56 5.07
N ALA A 161 9.90 -10.46 5.43
CA ALA A 161 10.16 -9.37 4.50
C ALA A 161 11.05 -9.83 3.33
N HIS A 162 12.15 -10.53 3.61
CA HIS A 162 13.08 -11.03 2.60
C HIS A 162 12.41 -11.92 1.54
N LYS A 163 11.46 -12.77 1.95
CA LYS A 163 10.69 -13.63 1.05
C LYS A 163 9.67 -12.87 0.20
N ALA A 164 9.23 -11.70 0.65
CA ALA A 164 8.25 -10.86 -0.05
C ALA A 164 8.87 -9.81 -0.99
N GLY A 165 10.19 -9.63 -0.93
CA GLY A 165 10.93 -8.73 -1.81
C GLY A 165 11.21 -9.30 -3.18
#